data_AF-A0A6M4J8I7-F1
#
_entry.id   AF-A0A6M4J8I7-F1
#
_cell.length_a   1.000
_cell.length_b   1.000
_cell.length_c   1.000
_cell.angle_alpha   90.00
_cell.angle_beta   90.00
_cell.angle_gamma   90.00
#
_symmetry.space_group_name_H-M   'P 1'
#
loop_
_entity.id
_entity.type
_entity.pdbx_description
1 polymer ?
#
loop_
_entity_poly.entity_id
_entity_poly.type
_entity_poly.pdbx_seq_one_letter_code
_entity_poly.pdbx_strand_id
1 'polypeptide(L)'
;MKKNRKFIIGSSIAISCATAGVVLTTVFANFNHAKKPATKLIANYSFVLGSGFNEHNKLENHYASDFAYASYYDSRTSYSSSQFLFQPKLKNTSTADNHYWPYQLEIGYDYEKSPVEDYKQRQLNKLFELKNIKTGAPVDVLKQTHNIYYHSYANDLDGTLYLNVLLEDKNSDKEILDKSTSDSARIDKWKIKTFKITGFKKMDINSMSELTMNSTTQTSLLSGFSILESASLRELLNKGEYKNTLDNTEAQISKVSDLLDKNVLPSSKATDEKIIKENNEKVNKYLNISRTNFNNKLFEIDNSKPMWFTKTDNPDKLLLHYYVLRNIPSASESNLTKNTQIAVESEQTQVVYFNYYHLKNLAQNVVISGKENVNLGEYSQEGSSALSFYRNSNYNANNSSGGYFDQLDLKFKEDLDFNTLSNHENLSDSEKSLNNYSLKFVTDNYYKPKAKNETQSISDTPFIGKQEDDKIVFALGLSSDKISSSNGINTYYWPYELTGFKKISK
;
A
#
# COMPACT_ATOMS: atom_id res chain seq x y z
N MET A 1 -1.60 -33.77 57.55
CA MET A 1 -2.58 -33.01 56.73
C MET A 1 -2.24 -33.16 55.26
N LYS A 2 -2.92 -34.08 54.55
CA LYS A 2 -2.89 -34.20 53.08
C LYS A 2 -4.32 -34.00 52.59
N LYS A 3 -4.59 -32.93 51.85
CA LYS A 3 -5.92 -32.62 51.30
C LYS A 3 -6.13 -33.42 50.02
N ASN A 4 -6.92 -34.49 50.09
CA ASN A 4 -7.54 -35.13 48.94
C ASN A 4 -8.59 -34.17 48.36
N ARG A 5 -8.35 -33.62 47.15
CA ARG A 5 -9.40 -32.96 46.37
C ARG A 5 -10.02 -34.00 45.44
N LYS A 6 -11.26 -34.38 45.75
CA LYS A 6 -12.13 -35.21 44.91
C LYS A 6 -12.45 -34.43 43.62
N PHE A 7 -12.18 -35.02 42.48
CA PHE A 7 -12.66 -34.54 41.17
C PHE A 7 -14.12 -34.96 41.04
N ILE A 8 -15.03 -34.01 40.97
CA ILE A 8 -16.45 -34.26 40.70
C ILE A 8 -16.59 -34.44 39.18
N ILE A 9 -16.88 -35.67 38.77
CA ILE A 9 -17.34 -36.00 37.42
C ILE A 9 -18.85 -35.73 37.42
N GLY A 10 -19.26 -34.61 36.82
CA GLY A 10 -20.66 -34.34 36.50
C GLY A 10 -20.97 -34.83 35.09
N SER A 11 -21.72 -35.92 34.98
CA SER A 11 -22.24 -36.47 33.74
C SER A 11 -23.65 -35.95 33.47
N SER A 12 -23.92 -35.44 32.27
CA SER A 12 -25.20 -35.34 31.51
C SER A 12 -24.91 -34.42 30.31
N ILE A 13 -25.00 -34.78 29.03
CA ILE A 13 -26.15 -35.33 28.29
C ILE A 13 -25.62 -36.17 27.11
N ALA A 14 -26.34 -37.26 26.81
CA ALA A 14 -26.09 -38.20 25.74
C ALA A 14 -26.30 -37.58 24.34
N ILE A 15 -25.33 -37.77 23.45
CA ILE A 15 -25.41 -38.24 22.05
C ILE A 15 -23.95 -38.37 21.53
N SER A 16 -23.65 -39.44 20.77
CA SER A 16 -22.37 -39.82 20.13
C SER A 16 -21.40 -40.75 20.91
N CYS A 17 -21.76 -42.04 20.98
CA CYS A 17 -20.99 -43.11 21.65
C CYS A 17 -19.79 -43.68 20.89
N ALA A 18 -19.11 -42.92 20.03
CA ALA A 18 -17.85 -43.39 19.41
C ALA A 18 -16.69 -42.38 19.55
N THR A 19 -16.98 -41.08 19.55
CA THR A 19 -15.97 -40.01 19.63
C THR A 19 -15.55 -39.68 21.07
N ALA A 20 -16.46 -39.74 22.05
CA ALA A 20 -16.14 -39.43 23.45
C ALA A 20 -15.14 -40.42 24.09
N GLY A 21 -15.23 -41.71 23.73
CA GLY A 21 -14.30 -42.74 24.23
C GLY A 21 -12.88 -42.58 23.68
N VAL A 22 -12.73 -42.17 22.41
CA VAL A 22 -11.44 -41.90 21.77
C VAL A 22 -10.81 -40.63 22.34
N VAL A 23 -11.59 -39.59 22.62
CA VAL A 23 -11.09 -38.36 23.26
C VAL A 23 -10.59 -38.65 24.69
N LEU A 24 -11.34 -39.40 25.50
CA LEU A 24 -10.93 -39.72 26.88
C LEU A 24 -9.69 -40.64 26.96
N THR A 25 -9.58 -41.67 26.11
CA THR A 25 -8.42 -42.56 26.09
C THR A 25 -7.16 -41.87 25.57
N THR A 26 -7.28 -40.97 24.58
CA THR A 26 -6.14 -40.20 24.07
C THR A 26 -5.68 -39.13 25.08
N VAL A 27 -6.62 -38.51 25.82
CA VAL A 27 -6.32 -37.58 26.92
C VAL A 27 -5.61 -38.31 28.07
N PHE A 28 -6.11 -39.47 28.52
CA PHE A 28 -5.45 -40.27 29.56
C PHE A 28 -4.07 -40.79 29.15
N ALA A 29 -3.90 -41.21 27.90
CA ALA A 29 -2.61 -41.66 27.38
C ALA A 29 -1.59 -40.50 27.24
N ASN A 30 -2.04 -39.27 26.99
CA ASN A 30 -1.17 -38.09 26.92
C ASN A 30 -0.82 -37.51 28.30
N PHE A 31 -1.64 -37.71 29.33
CA PHE A 31 -1.32 -37.27 30.70
C PHE A 31 -0.25 -38.14 31.39
N ASN A 32 -0.12 -39.41 31.01
CA ASN A 32 0.74 -40.38 31.71
C ASN A 32 2.07 -40.73 31.01
N HIS A 33 2.35 -40.18 29.82
CA HIS A 33 3.65 -40.36 29.17
C HIS A 33 4.47 -39.08 29.24
N ALA A 34 5.77 -39.22 29.48
CA ALA A 34 6.78 -38.16 29.42
C ALA A 34 6.46 -37.17 28.29
N LYS A 35 6.38 -35.87 28.62
CA LYS A 35 6.00 -34.78 27.70
C LYS A 35 6.66 -34.98 26.34
N LYS A 36 5.94 -35.55 25.38
CA LYS A 36 6.47 -35.72 24.02
C LYS A 36 6.68 -34.33 23.45
N PRO A 37 7.82 -34.05 22.80
CA PRO A 37 8.06 -32.74 22.20
C PRO A 37 6.95 -32.42 21.21
N ALA A 38 6.49 -31.16 21.19
CA ALA A 38 5.34 -30.72 20.39
C ALA A 38 5.46 -31.11 18.89
N THR A 39 6.68 -31.10 18.33
CA THR A 39 6.96 -31.57 16.96
C THR A 39 6.58 -33.03 16.73
N LYS A 40 6.81 -33.91 17.72
CA LYS A 40 6.39 -35.33 17.65
C LYS A 40 4.89 -35.50 17.85
N LEU A 41 4.22 -34.61 18.58
CA LEU A 41 2.77 -34.65 18.75
C LEU A 41 2.06 -34.34 17.43
N ILE A 42 2.41 -33.22 16.79
CA ILE A 42 1.80 -32.79 15.54
C ILE A 42 2.17 -33.71 14.36
N ALA A 43 3.35 -34.35 14.39
CA ALA A 43 3.76 -35.30 13.35
C ALA A 43 2.85 -36.55 13.23
N ASN A 44 2.01 -36.84 14.23
CA ASN A 44 1.05 -37.95 14.16
C ASN A 44 -0.27 -37.58 13.46
N TYR A 45 -0.38 -36.38 12.91
CA TYR A 45 -1.56 -35.93 12.18
C TYR A 45 -1.37 -36.07 10.68
N SER A 46 -2.48 -36.12 9.96
CA SER A 46 -2.57 -36.09 8.50
C SER A 46 -3.49 -34.96 8.09
N PHE A 47 -3.06 -34.21 7.08
CA PHE A 47 -3.84 -33.14 6.46
C PHE A 47 -4.45 -33.70 5.18
N VAL A 48 -5.77 -33.74 5.13
CA VAL A 48 -6.53 -34.41 4.06
C VAL A 48 -7.68 -33.53 3.59
N LEU A 49 -8.21 -33.84 2.42
CA LEU A 49 -9.43 -33.22 1.91
C LEU A 49 -10.64 -33.67 2.74
N GLY A 50 -11.53 -32.74 3.05
CA GLY A 50 -12.82 -33.03 3.68
C GLY A 50 -13.95 -33.20 2.64
N SER A 51 -15.16 -33.44 3.13
CA SER A 51 -16.36 -33.66 2.30
C SER A 51 -16.85 -32.42 1.54
N GLY A 52 -16.30 -31.24 1.84
CA GLY A 52 -16.63 -30.01 1.12
C GLY A 52 -16.13 -29.98 -0.32
N PHE A 53 -15.12 -30.79 -0.66
CA PHE A 53 -14.78 -31.07 -2.05
C PHE A 53 -15.58 -32.27 -2.55
N ASN A 54 -16.36 -32.07 -3.61
CA ASN A 54 -17.29 -33.07 -4.15
C ASN A 54 -17.41 -32.90 -5.68
N GLU A 55 -18.33 -33.66 -6.30
CA GLU A 55 -18.54 -33.68 -7.76
C GLU A 55 -18.79 -32.29 -8.37
N HIS A 56 -19.40 -31.38 -7.61
CA HIS A 56 -19.74 -30.02 -8.02
C HIS A 56 -18.74 -28.97 -7.53
N ASN A 57 -17.90 -29.32 -6.55
CA ASN A 57 -16.87 -28.45 -6.01
C ASN A 57 -15.54 -29.21 -5.98
N LYS A 58 -14.93 -29.40 -7.14
CA LYS A 58 -13.72 -30.21 -7.28
C LYS A 58 -12.46 -29.42 -6.96
N LEU A 59 -11.45 -30.08 -6.38
CA LEU A 59 -10.19 -29.45 -5.99
C LEU A 59 -9.47 -28.80 -7.18
N GLU A 60 -9.49 -29.45 -8.34
CA GLU A 60 -8.83 -28.98 -9.57
C GLU A 60 -9.43 -27.70 -10.16
N ASN A 61 -10.57 -27.22 -9.63
CA ASN A 61 -11.18 -25.96 -10.06
C ASN A 61 -10.66 -24.75 -9.26
N HIS A 62 -9.91 -24.98 -8.20
CA HIS A 62 -9.40 -23.92 -7.31
C HIS A 62 -7.89 -23.85 -7.35
N TYR A 63 -7.33 -22.65 -7.26
CA TYR A 63 -5.88 -22.50 -7.03
C TYR A 63 -5.56 -22.77 -5.57
N ALA A 64 -4.35 -23.26 -5.29
CA ALA A 64 -3.89 -23.42 -3.91
C ALA A 64 -3.95 -22.08 -3.14
N SER A 65 -3.66 -20.97 -3.82
CA SER A 65 -3.70 -19.64 -3.23
C SER A 65 -5.09 -19.13 -2.82
N ASP A 66 -6.17 -19.75 -3.28
CA ASP A 66 -7.52 -19.45 -2.80
C ASP A 66 -7.64 -19.76 -1.29
N PHE A 67 -6.81 -20.69 -0.81
CA PHE A 67 -6.75 -21.15 0.57
C PHE A 67 -5.49 -20.69 1.31
N ALA A 68 -4.79 -19.65 0.83
CA ALA A 68 -3.63 -19.09 1.51
C ALA A 68 -4.03 -18.15 2.67
N TYR A 69 -4.23 -18.70 3.86
CA TYR A 69 -4.57 -17.99 5.09
C TYR A 69 -3.51 -18.15 6.19
N ALA A 70 -3.42 -17.17 7.10
CA ALA A 70 -2.69 -17.32 8.36
C ALA A 70 -3.58 -16.88 9.53
N SER A 71 -3.45 -17.55 10.68
CA SER A 71 -4.21 -17.23 11.89
C SER A 71 -3.53 -16.17 12.79
N TYR A 72 -2.43 -15.59 12.31
CA TYR A 72 -1.65 -14.58 13.02
C TYR A 72 -0.91 -13.68 12.03
N TYR A 73 -0.49 -12.52 12.51
CA TYR A 73 0.35 -11.59 11.77
C TYR A 73 1.82 -11.80 12.14
N ASP A 74 2.68 -12.21 11.19
CA ASP A 74 4.11 -12.34 11.43
C ASP A 74 4.82 -10.99 11.21
N SER A 75 5.31 -10.35 12.26
CA SER A 75 5.96 -9.04 12.13
C SER A 75 7.26 -9.07 11.34
N ARG A 76 7.92 -10.24 11.20
CA ARG A 76 9.15 -10.39 10.41
C ARG A 76 8.87 -10.27 8.92
N THR A 77 7.64 -10.52 8.51
CA THR A 77 7.19 -10.41 7.12
C THR A 77 6.80 -8.98 6.79
N SER A 78 7.32 -7.99 7.52
CA SER A 78 6.96 -6.59 7.38
C SER A 78 6.93 -6.24 5.90
N TYR A 79 5.74 -5.85 5.44
CA TYR A 79 5.40 -5.47 4.07
C TYR A 79 6.19 -4.24 3.55
N SER A 80 7.35 -3.94 4.14
CA SER A 80 8.01 -2.64 4.17
C SER A 80 9.33 -2.58 3.39
N SER A 81 9.77 -3.66 2.73
CA SER A 81 10.80 -3.52 1.70
C SER A 81 10.17 -3.83 0.34
N SER A 82 10.17 -2.84 -0.53
CA SER A 82 9.72 -2.86 -1.93
C SER A 82 10.49 -3.84 -2.83
N GLN A 83 11.17 -4.83 -2.25
CA GLN A 83 12.02 -5.78 -2.95
C GLN A 83 11.49 -7.22 -2.93
N PHE A 84 10.64 -7.59 -1.95
CA PHE A 84 10.06 -8.93 -1.91
C PHE A 84 8.62 -8.87 -1.38
N LEU A 85 7.66 -9.08 -2.28
CA LEU A 85 6.29 -9.33 -1.88
C LEU A 85 6.23 -10.66 -1.14
N PHE A 86 6.21 -10.61 0.19
CA PHE A 86 5.95 -11.79 1.00
C PHE A 86 4.54 -12.30 0.67
N GLN A 87 4.46 -13.45 -0.01
CA GLN A 87 3.22 -14.15 -0.38
C GLN A 87 2.05 -13.21 -0.79
N PRO A 88 2.01 -12.71 -2.03
CA PRO A 88 1.12 -11.60 -2.41
C PRO A 88 -0.39 -11.91 -2.33
N LYS A 89 -0.77 -13.19 -2.17
CA LYS A 89 -2.16 -13.65 -1.97
C LYS A 89 -2.47 -14.12 -0.55
N LEU A 90 -1.56 -13.95 0.42
CA LEU A 90 -1.80 -14.35 1.81
C LEU A 90 -2.90 -13.49 2.43
N LYS A 91 -3.89 -14.16 3.00
CA LYS A 91 -5.02 -13.55 3.70
C LYS A 91 -4.78 -13.66 5.21
N ASN A 92 -4.49 -12.53 5.86
CA ASN A 92 -4.23 -12.46 7.30
C ASN A 92 -4.53 -11.09 7.93
N THR A 93 -5.32 -10.26 7.23
CA THR A 93 -5.56 -8.87 7.63
C THR A 93 -6.92 -8.68 8.31
N SER A 94 -7.90 -9.54 8.04
CA SER A 94 -9.23 -9.47 8.65
C SER A 94 -9.44 -10.54 9.72
N THR A 95 -10.42 -10.33 10.59
CA THR A 95 -10.88 -11.34 11.56
C THR A 95 -11.34 -12.62 10.86
N ALA A 96 -12.00 -12.50 9.70
CA ALA A 96 -12.42 -13.64 8.89
C ALA A 96 -11.23 -14.47 8.39
N ASP A 97 -10.17 -13.80 7.95
CA ASP A 97 -8.96 -14.48 7.47
C ASP A 97 -8.28 -15.24 8.61
N ASN A 98 -8.11 -14.58 9.75
CA ASN A 98 -7.40 -15.15 10.90
C ASN A 98 -8.14 -16.35 11.53
N HIS A 99 -9.46 -16.44 11.34
CA HIS A 99 -10.28 -17.53 11.85
C HIS A 99 -10.52 -18.66 10.83
N TYR A 100 -10.09 -18.52 9.58
CA TYR A 100 -10.35 -19.50 8.53
C TYR A 100 -9.86 -20.92 8.88
N TRP A 101 -8.58 -21.08 9.21
CA TRP A 101 -8.01 -22.40 9.53
C TRP A 101 -8.56 -23.02 10.80
N PRO A 102 -8.70 -22.28 11.93
CA PRO A 102 -9.42 -22.78 13.10
C PRO A 102 -10.83 -23.30 12.75
N TYR A 103 -11.61 -22.52 11.97
CA TYR A 103 -12.95 -22.90 11.55
C TYR A 103 -12.96 -24.18 10.69
N GLN A 104 -12.01 -24.32 9.75
CA GLN A 104 -11.86 -25.54 8.96
C GLN A 104 -11.44 -26.74 9.81
N LEU A 105 -10.41 -26.63 10.65
CA LEU A 105 -9.68 -27.79 11.18
C LEU A 105 -10.12 -28.19 12.59
N GLU A 106 -10.70 -27.27 13.35
CA GLU A 106 -10.98 -27.48 14.77
C GLU A 106 -12.45 -27.85 14.96
N ILE A 107 -12.71 -28.86 15.79
CA ILE A 107 -14.07 -29.26 16.18
C ILE A 107 -14.56 -28.38 17.33
N GLY A 108 -13.65 -27.92 18.19
CA GLY A 108 -13.94 -27.03 19.30
C GLY A 108 -14.02 -25.54 18.92
N TYR A 109 -14.12 -25.21 17.64
CA TYR A 109 -14.37 -23.84 17.21
C TYR A 109 -15.79 -23.42 17.65
N ASP A 110 -15.89 -22.37 18.47
CA ASP A 110 -17.16 -21.84 18.96
C ASP A 110 -17.83 -21.04 17.85
N TYR A 111 -18.57 -21.75 16.98
CA TYR A 111 -19.27 -21.13 15.86
C TYR A 111 -20.34 -20.15 16.37
N GLU A 112 -21.10 -20.47 17.42
CA GLU A 112 -22.18 -19.62 17.94
C GLU A 112 -21.69 -18.24 18.38
N LYS A 113 -20.47 -18.15 18.90
CA LYS A 113 -19.82 -16.90 19.33
C LYS A 113 -18.78 -16.39 18.35
N SER A 114 -18.73 -16.91 17.13
CA SER A 114 -17.76 -16.45 16.15
C SER A 114 -17.95 -14.94 15.89
N PRO A 115 -16.86 -14.15 15.88
CA PRO A 115 -16.92 -12.75 15.47
C PRO A 115 -17.11 -12.58 13.95
N VAL A 116 -17.16 -13.67 13.19
CA VAL A 116 -17.34 -13.70 11.74
C VAL A 116 -18.72 -14.30 11.44
N GLU A 117 -19.60 -13.51 10.84
CA GLU A 117 -21.00 -13.90 10.63
C GLU A 117 -21.14 -15.21 9.84
N ASP A 118 -20.36 -15.37 8.77
CA ASP A 118 -20.37 -16.57 7.92
C ASP A 118 -19.89 -17.83 8.68
N TYR A 119 -19.17 -17.67 9.79
CA TYR A 119 -18.66 -18.78 10.62
C TYR A 119 -19.56 -19.04 11.83
N LYS A 120 -20.71 -18.36 11.96
CA LYS A 120 -21.73 -18.68 12.97
C LYS A 120 -22.55 -19.91 12.64
N GLN A 121 -22.41 -20.45 11.44
CA GLN A 121 -23.01 -21.72 11.07
C GLN A 121 -21.98 -22.83 11.30
N ARG A 122 -22.41 -23.96 11.85
CA ARG A 122 -21.52 -25.11 11.98
C ARG A 122 -21.15 -25.62 10.59
N GLN A 123 -19.86 -25.66 10.26
CA GLN A 123 -19.41 -26.23 8.99
C GLN A 123 -19.58 -27.75 8.99
N LEU A 124 -20.66 -28.22 8.36
CA LEU A 124 -20.94 -29.65 8.18
C LEU A 124 -20.05 -30.26 7.09
N ASN A 125 -19.72 -29.48 6.05
CA ASN A 125 -18.89 -29.90 4.93
C ASN A 125 -17.56 -29.15 4.95
N LYS A 126 -16.60 -29.66 5.73
CA LYS A 126 -15.25 -29.09 5.83
C LYS A 126 -14.49 -29.30 4.52
N LEU A 127 -13.79 -28.28 4.05
CA LEU A 127 -12.93 -28.40 2.85
C LEU A 127 -11.67 -29.20 3.17
N PHE A 128 -11.17 -29.05 4.39
CA PHE A 128 -9.95 -29.69 4.85
C PHE A 128 -10.11 -30.27 6.25
N GLU A 129 -9.35 -31.31 6.55
CA GLU A 129 -9.33 -31.93 7.86
C GLU A 129 -7.91 -32.21 8.33
N LEU A 130 -7.68 -32.09 9.63
CA LEU A 130 -6.43 -32.44 10.29
C LEU A 130 -6.71 -33.48 11.37
N LYS A 131 -6.42 -34.75 11.07
CA LYS A 131 -6.79 -35.90 11.91
C LYS A 131 -5.58 -36.72 12.30
N ASN A 132 -5.57 -37.22 13.54
CA ASN A 132 -4.54 -38.15 13.97
C ASN A 132 -4.58 -39.41 13.10
N ILE A 133 -3.43 -39.80 12.55
CA ILE A 133 -3.30 -40.90 11.59
C ILE A 133 -3.82 -42.23 12.17
N LYS A 134 -3.63 -42.46 13.48
CA LYS A 134 -3.99 -43.72 14.13
C LYS A 134 -5.37 -43.69 14.76
N THR A 135 -5.70 -42.60 15.44
CA THR A 135 -6.93 -42.53 16.26
C THR A 135 -8.06 -41.77 15.60
N GLY A 136 -7.81 -41.04 14.52
CA GLY A 136 -8.77 -40.12 13.92
C GLY A 136 -9.10 -38.91 14.79
N ALA A 137 -8.43 -38.73 15.93
CA ALA A 137 -8.69 -37.63 16.86
C ALA A 137 -8.44 -36.25 16.22
N PRO A 138 -9.25 -35.23 16.57
CA PRO A 138 -9.07 -33.87 16.07
C PRO A 138 -7.86 -33.21 16.72
N VAL A 139 -7.32 -32.18 16.05
CA VAL A 139 -6.18 -31.40 16.56
C VAL A 139 -6.49 -30.70 17.88
N ASP A 140 -7.77 -30.44 18.19
CA ASP A 140 -8.24 -29.83 19.45
C ASP A 140 -7.74 -30.52 20.72
N VAL A 141 -7.45 -31.82 20.66
CA VAL A 141 -6.89 -32.55 21.83
C VAL A 141 -5.58 -31.91 22.30
N LEU A 142 -4.82 -31.28 21.40
CA LEU A 142 -3.58 -30.59 21.73
C LEU A 142 -3.79 -29.24 22.44
N LYS A 143 -4.97 -28.62 22.29
CA LYS A 143 -5.28 -27.30 22.89
C LYS A 143 -5.27 -27.30 24.41
N GLN A 144 -5.41 -28.46 25.05
CA GLN A 144 -5.30 -28.58 26.50
C GLN A 144 -3.92 -28.15 27.01
N THR A 145 -2.88 -28.38 26.22
CA THR A 145 -1.48 -28.13 26.61
C THR A 145 -0.79 -27.07 25.75
N HIS A 146 -1.31 -26.78 24.56
CA HIS A 146 -0.70 -25.86 23.61
C HIS A 146 -1.68 -24.81 23.10
N ASN A 147 -1.17 -23.65 22.67
CA ASN A 147 -1.84 -22.81 21.68
C ASN A 147 -1.49 -23.34 20.27
N ILE A 148 -2.43 -23.24 19.34
CA ILE A 148 -2.27 -23.74 17.97
C ILE A 148 -2.43 -22.56 17.01
N TYR A 149 -1.48 -22.43 16.08
CA TYR A 149 -1.51 -21.43 15.02
C TYR A 149 -1.33 -22.10 13.66
N TYR A 150 -1.81 -21.44 12.61
CA TYR A 150 -1.82 -21.95 11.25
C TYR A 150 -1.25 -20.90 10.29
N HIS A 151 -0.43 -21.35 9.34
CA HIS A 151 0.03 -20.52 8.22
C HIS A 151 0.16 -21.39 6.98
N SER A 152 -0.64 -21.10 5.95
CA SER A 152 -0.55 -21.82 4.67
C SER A 152 0.22 -21.07 3.59
N TYR A 153 0.88 -21.83 2.73
CA TYR A 153 1.67 -21.35 1.60
C TYR A 153 1.23 -22.05 0.33
N ALA A 154 1.06 -21.30 -0.74
CA ALA A 154 0.55 -21.82 -2.00
C ALA A 154 1.65 -21.96 -3.05
N ASN A 155 1.48 -22.94 -3.91
CA ASN A 155 2.17 -23.06 -5.17
C ASN A 155 1.13 -23.23 -6.28
N ASP A 156 0.82 -22.12 -6.94
CA ASP A 156 -0.16 -22.11 -8.04
C ASP A 156 0.45 -22.70 -9.33
N LEU A 157 1.77 -22.87 -9.42
CA LEU A 157 2.43 -23.46 -10.60
C LEU A 157 2.36 -24.99 -10.59
N ASP A 158 2.48 -25.61 -9.41
CA ASP A 158 2.43 -27.06 -9.25
C ASP A 158 1.10 -27.58 -8.66
N GLY A 159 0.22 -26.69 -8.21
CA GLY A 159 -1.08 -27.05 -7.64
C GLY A 159 -0.96 -27.65 -6.24
N THR A 160 -0.06 -27.11 -5.40
CA THR A 160 0.20 -27.59 -4.04
C THR A 160 -0.10 -26.52 -2.99
N LEU A 161 -0.84 -26.91 -1.95
CA LEU A 161 -1.00 -26.13 -0.73
C LEU A 161 -0.16 -26.75 0.38
N TYR A 162 0.71 -25.95 0.99
CA TYR A 162 1.45 -26.28 2.20
C TYR A 162 0.75 -25.65 3.41
N LEU A 163 0.63 -26.38 4.50
CA LEU A 163 0.09 -25.87 5.76
C LEU A 163 1.10 -26.08 6.89
N ASN A 164 1.62 -25.00 7.45
CA ASN A 164 2.31 -25.04 8.72
C ASN A 164 1.28 -25.05 9.85
N VAL A 165 1.37 -26.06 10.71
CA VAL A 165 0.70 -26.10 12.01
C VAL A 165 1.76 -25.86 13.08
N LEU A 166 1.56 -24.81 13.86
CA LEU A 166 2.50 -24.31 14.85
C LEU A 166 1.92 -24.52 16.25
N LEU A 167 2.73 -25.06 17.16
CA LEU A 167 2.35 -25.32 18.54
C LEU A 167 3.21 -24.52 19.51
N GLU A 168 2.56 -23.84 20.44
CA GLU A 168 3.19 -23.10 21.54
C GLU A 168 2.78 -23.75 22.87
N ASP A 169 3.74 -24.18 23.70
CA ASP A 169 3.44 -24.76 25.01
C ASP A 169 2.90 -23.67 25.95
N LYS A 170 1.70 -23.87 26.50
CA LYS A 170 1.08 -22.93 27.46
C LYS A 170 1.85 -22.80 28.78
N ASN A 171 2.80 -23.69 29.02
CA ASN A 171 3.67 -23.70 30.19
C ASN A 171 5.12 -23.29 29.85
N SER A 172 5.35 -22.68 28.67
CA SER A 172 6.65 -22.12 28.34
C SER A 172 6.94 -20.87 29.18
N ASP A 173 8.08 -20.24 28.92
CA ASP A 173 8.47 -18.97 29.54
C ASP A 173 7.34 -17.94 29.49
N LYS A 174 6.93 -17.46 30.66
CA LYS A 174 5.81 -16.53 30.82
C LYS A 174 6.11 -15.19 30.14
N GLU A 175 7.36 -14.72 30.19
CA GLU A 175 7.74 -13.46 29.53
C GLU A 175 7.54 -13.54 28.01
N ILE A 176 7.80 -14.73 27.44
CA ILE A 176 7.55 -14.99 26.02
C ILE A 176 6.05 -15.09 25.72
N LEU A 177 5.27 -15.73 26.60
CA LEU A 177 3.81 -15.88 26.42
C LEU A 177 3.05 -14.55 26.53
N ASP A 178 3.57 -13.62 27.34
CA ASP A 178 2.97 -12.30 27.56
C ASP A 178 3.22 -11.33 26.37
N LYS A 179 4.17 -11.64 25.46
CA LYS A 179 4.39 -10.89 24.21
C LYS A 179 3.23 -11.05 23.23
N SER A 180 3.06 -10.12 22.29
CA SER A 180 2.08 -10.26 21.19
C SER A 180 2.33 -11.54 20.37
N THR A 181 1.27 -12.16 19.84
CA THR A 181 1.37 -13.27 18.86
C THR A 181 1.99 -12.84 17.52
N SER A 182 2.22 -11.54 17.35
CA SER A 182 3.00 -10.98 16.25
C SER A 182 4.48 -10.79 16.54
N ASP A 183 4.92 -10.94 17.80
CA ASP A 183 6.30 -10.73 18.21
C ASP A 183 7.21 -11.83 17.66
N SER A 184 8.29 -11.45 16.98
CA SER A 184 9.22 -12.39 16.35
C SER A 184 9.84 -13.37 17.36
N ALA A 185 10.21 -12.90 18.55
CA ALA A 185 10.83 -13.74 19.57
C ALA A 185 9.83 -14.77 20.14
N ARG A 186 8.54 -14.44 20.17
CA ARG A 186 7.47 -15.39 20.52
C ARG A 186 7.28 -16.42 19.42
N ILE A 187 7.16 -15.98 18.16
CA ILE A 187 6.98 -16.85 16.99
C ILE A 187 8.14 -17.85 16.87
N ASP A 188 9.38 -17.43 17.11
CA ASP A 188 10.58 -18.29 17.02
C ASP A 188 10.58 -19.46 18.02
N LYS A 189 9.77 -19.40 19.09
CA LYS A 189 9.63 -20.52 20.04
C LYS A 189 8.66 -21.59 19.57
N TRP A 190 7.79 -21.28 18.63
CA TRP A 190 6.75 -22.21 18.19
C TRP A 190 7.35 -23.43 17.49
N LYS A 191 6.75 -24.60 17.76
CA LYS A 191 7.14 -25.86 17.13
C LYS A 191 6.26 -26.10 15.93
N ILE A 192 6.89 -26.32 14.78
CA ILE A 192 6.22 -26.30 13.48
C ILE A 192 6.24 -27.70 12.86
N LYS A 193 5.15 -28.06 12.20
CA LYS A 193 5.11 -29.14 11.21
C LYS A 193 4.39 -28.66 9.96
N THR A 194 5.04 -28.88 8.82
CA THR A 194 4.46 -28.62 7.50
C THR A 194 3.75 -29.86 6.98
N PHE A 195 2.54 -29.66 6.50
CA PHE A 195 1.73 -30.62 5.76
C PHE A 195 1.55 -30.13 4.32
N LYS A 196 1.15 -31.03 3.41
CA LYS A 196 0.87 -30.66 2.02
C LYS A 196 -0.36 -31.39 1.46
N ILE A 197 -1.09 -30.72 0.59
CA ILE A 197 -2.13 -31.27 -0.28
C ILE A 197 -1.82 -30.83 -1.71
N THR A 198 -1.88 -31.76 -2.65
CA THR A 198 -1.66 -31.54 -4.09
C THR A 198 -2.96 -31.77 -4.85
N GLY A 199 -3.02 -31.33 -6.11
CA GLY A 199 -4.16 -31.56 -7.01
C GLY A 199 -5.03 -30.33 -7.25
N PHE A 200 -4.59 -29.15 -6.79
CA PHE A 200 -5.22 -27.88 -7.14
C PHE A 200 -4.98 -27.54 -8.62
N LYS A 201 -5.78 -26.59 -9.12
CA LYS A 201 -5.57 -25.99 -10.45
C LYS A 201 -4.14 -25.44 -10.54
N LYS A 202 -3.48 -25.72 -11.68
CA LYS A 202 -2.19 -25.13 -12.03
C LYS A 202 -2.41 -23.91 -12.91
N MET A 203 -1.63 -22.87 -12.67
CA MET A 203 -1.65 -21.66 -13.48
C MET A 203 -1.01 -21.92 -14.84
N ASP A 204 -1.74 -21.66 -15.92
CA ASP A 204 -1.15 -21.62 -17.26
C ASP A 204 -0.41 -20.29 -17.46
N ILE A 205 0.91 -20.34 -17.36
CA ILE A 205 1.78 -19.17 -17.55
C ILE A 205 1.83 -18.66 -18.99
N ASN A 206 1.33 -19.43 -19.96
CA ASN A 206 1.27 -18.99 -21.36
C ASN A 206 -0.06 -18.31 -21.68
N SER A 207 -1.05 -18.40 -20.79
CA SER A 207 -2.38 -17.80 -20.95
C SER A 207 -2.41 -16.39 -20.38
N MET A 208 -2.40 -15.37 -21.25
CA MET A 208 -2.44 -13.97 -20.81
C MET A 208 -3.71 -13.63 -20.03
N SER A 209 -4.85 -14.20 -20.39
CA SER A 209 -6.09 -14.03 -19.62
C SER A 209 -5.96 -14.61 -18.23
N GLU A 210 -5.31 -15.76 -18.09
CA GLU A 210 -5.08 -16.36 -16.77
C GLU A 210 -4.08 -15.55 -15.94
N LEU A 211 -3.11 -14.91 -16.60
CA LEU A 211 -2.14 -13.99 -15.98
C LEU A 211 -2.71 -12.62 -15.61
N THR A 212 -3.82 -12.17 -16.19
CA THR A 212 -4.28 -10.78 -16.00
C THR A 212 -5.72 -10.65 -15.53
N MET A 213 -6.51 -11.72 -15.53
CA MET A 213 -7.92 -11.68 -15.13
C MET A 213 -8.20 -12.45 -13.84
N ASN A 214 -9.24 -12.00 -13.13
CA ASN A 214 -9.81 -12.73 -12.01
C ASN A 214 -10.63 -13.90 -12.57
N SER A 215 -10.33 -15.12 -12.12
CA SER A 215 -10.97 -16.34 -12.62
C SER A 215 -12.49 -16.37 -12.38
N THR A 216 -12.98 -15.71 -11.34
CA THR A 216 -14.39 -15.75 -10.93
C THR A 216 -15.20 -14.66 -11.61
N THR A 217 -14.69 -13.42 -11.62
CA THR A 217 -15.43 -12.26 -12.13
C THR A 217 -15.11 -11.93 -13.59
N GLN A 218 -14.06 -12.54 -14.16
CA GLN A 218 -13.53 -12.20 -15.49
C GLN A 218 -13.15 -10.72 -15.65
N THR A 219 -12.91 -10.04 -14.52
CA THR A 219 -12.44 -8.66 -14.52
C THR A 219 -10.92 -8.63 -14.52
N SER A 220 -10.34 -7.60 -15.15
CA SER A 220 -8.90 -7.37 -15.07
C SER A 220 -8.43 -7.25 -13.62
N LEU A 221 -7.34 -7.93 -13.30
CA LEU A 221 -6.56 -7.74 -12.08
C LEU A 221 -5.57 -6.58 -12.21
N LEU A 222 -5.34 -6.09 -13.44
CA LEU A 222 -4.45 -4.97 -13.70
C LEU A 222 -5.15 -3.65 -13.41
N SER A 223 -4.47 -2.82 -12.64
CA SER A 223 -4.83 -1.43 -12.37
C SER A 223 -3.66 -0.51 -12.71
N GLY A 224 -3.91 0.80 -12.77
CA GLY A 224 -2.85 1.80 -12.93
C GLY A 224 -1.87 1.78 -11.76
N PHE A 225 -0.61 2.06 -12.05
CA PHE A 225 0.44 2.26 -11.04
C PHE A 225 0.39 3.70 -10.56
N SER A 226 0.74 3.93 -9.30
CA SER A 226 0.83 5.29 -8.78
C SER A 226 1.98 6.02 -9.48
N ILE A 227 1.73 7.21 -10.01
CA ILE A 227 2.74 8.07 -10.64
C ILE A 227 2.72 9.43 -9.97
N LEU A 228 3.89 9.84 -9.49
CA LEU A 228 4.15 11.16 -8.92
C LEU A 228 5.23 11.87 -9.73
N GLU A 229 5.26 13.20 -9.69
CA GLU A 229 6.39 13.94 -10.24
C GLU A 229 7.67 13.69 -9.44
N SER A 230 8.81 13.69 -10.14
CA SER A 230 10.13 13.73 -9.50
C SER A 230 10.58 15.18 -9.25
N ALA A 231 11.63 15.34 -8.44
CA ALA A 231 12.30 16.63 -8.28
C ALA A 231 12.83 17.18 -9.61
N SER A 232 13.38 16.32 -10.49
CA SER A 232 13.92 16.74 -11.79
C SER A 232 12.84 17.21 -12.76
N LEU A 233 11.67 16.56 -12.80
CA LEU A 233 10.58 17.03 -13.64
C LEU A 233 10.02 18.36 -13.15
N ARG A 234 9.89 18.50 -11.82
CA ARG A 234 9.45 19.74 -11.22
C ARG A 234 10.40 20.90 -11.53
N GLU A 235 11.71 20.68 -11.42
CA GLU A 235 12.72 21.68 -11.78
C GLU A 235 12.62 22.05 -13.26
N LEU A 236 12.50 21.06 -14.15
CA LEU A 236 12.37 21.27 -15.59
C LEU A 236 11.12 22.11 -15.94
N LEU A 237 9.98 21.80 -15.34
CA LEU A 237 8.73 22.54 -15.56
C LEU A 237 8.82 23.98 -15.04
N ASN A 238 9.54 24.21 -13.93
CA ASN A 238 9.67 25.53 -13.31
C ASN A 238 10.91 26.33 -13.74
N LYS A 239 11.72 25.83 -14.67
CA LYS A 239 13.00 26.40 -15.10
C LYS A 239 12.92 27.85 -15.61
N GLY A 240 11.75 28.28 -16.10
CA GLY A 240 11.47 29.67 -16.51
C GLY A 240 10.87 30.57 -15.43
N GLU A 241 10.41 30.00 -14.31
CA GLU A 241 9.71 30.72 -13.23
C GLU A 241 10.65 31.08 -12.07
N TYR A 242 11.65 30.23 -11.82
CA TYR A 242 12.72 30.51 -10.87
C TYR A 242 13.93 31.08 -11.60
N LYS A 243 14.38 32.30 -11.24
CA LYS A 243 15.52 33.03 -11.85
C LYS A 243 16.89 32.31 -11.82
N ASN A 244 16.95 31.05 -11.40
CA ASN A 244 18.16 30.26 -11.32
C ASN A 244 17.94 28.93 -12.04
N THR A 245 18.61 28.73 -13.17
CA THR A 245 19.14 27.41 -13.46
C THR A 245 20.55 27.55 -14.01
N LEU A 246 21.48 26.96 -13.27
CA LEU A 246 22.73 26.48 -13.81
C LEU A 246 22.39 25.44 -14.90
N ASP A 247 23.19 25.44 -15.97
CA ASP A 247 23.04 24.67 -17.21
C ASP A 247 22.01 25.17 -18.23
N ASN A 248 22.60 25.91 -19.19
CA ASN A 248 22.02 26.56 -20.36
C ASN A 248 21.62 25.58 -21.50
N THR A 249 21.33 24.31 -21.20
CA THR A 249 21.25 23.24 -22.21
C THR A 249 19.96 22.42 -22.24
N GLU A 250 18.98 22.66 -21.36
CA GLU A 250 17.67 21.98 -21.44
C GLU A 250 16.56 22.91 -21.95
N ALA A 251 15.74 22.40 -22.85
CA ALA A 251 14.72 23.17 -23.56
C ALA A 251 13.52 23.52 -22.66
N GLN A 252 13.06 24.77 -22.74
CA GLN A 252 11.89 25.28 -21.99
C GLN A 252 10.62 24.47 -22.31
N ILE A 253 9.92 23.90 -21.32
CA ILE A 253 8.68 23.12 -21.54
C ILE A 253 7.46 24.04 -21.37
N SER A 254 6.71 24.27 -22.44
CA SER A 254 5.58 25.22 -22.49
C SER A 254 4.20 24.56 -22.46
N LYS A 255 4.14 23.26 -22.76
CA LYS A 255 2.94 22.41 -22.80
C LYS A 255 3.35 20.95 -22.59
N VAL A 256 2.41 20.09 -22.19
CA VAL A 256 2.71 18.68 -21.90
C VAL A 256 3.31 17.94 -23.10
N SER A 257 2.88 18.27 -24.33
CA SER A 257 3.42 17.62 -25.54
C SER A 257 4.92 17.88 -25.74
N ASP A 258 5.47 18.97 -25.19
CA ASP A 258 6.90 19.28 -25.28
C ASP A 258 7.75 18.22 -24.56
N LEU A 259 7.19 17.50 -23.57
CA LEU A 259 7.90 16.38 -22.93
C LEU A 259 8.25 15.27 -23.93
N LEU A 260 7.42 15.10 -24.97
CA LEU A 260 7.68 14.16 -26.07
C LEU A 260 8.45 14.83 -27.20
N ASP A 261 7.98 16.00 -27.64
CA ASP A 261 8.51 16.71 -28.81
C ASP A 261 9.99 17.13 -28.60
N LYS A 262 10.43 17.26 -27.34
CA LYS A 262 11.81 17.62 -26.95
C LYS A 262 12.59 16.45 -26.35
N ASN A 263 12.10 15.22 -26.47
CA ASN A 263 12.76 13.99 -26.03
C ASN A 263 13.12 13.94 -24.53
N VAL A 264 12.31 14.60 -23.68
CA VAL A 264 12.41 14.50 -22.22
C VAL A 264 11.92 13.13 -21.77
N LEU A 265 10.78 12.71 -22.30
CA LEU A 265 10.21 11.37 -22.15
C LEU A 265 10.25 10.64 -23.51
N PRO A 266 10.50 9.32 -23.51
CA PRO A 266 10.54 8.52 -24.73
C PRO A 266 9.15 8.48 -25.40
N SER A 267 9.10 8.77 -26.70
CA SER A 267 7.86 8.87 -27.48
C SER A 267 7.56 7.66 -28.38
N SER A 268 8.45 6.67 -28.38
CA SER A 268 8.33 5.47 -29.22
C SER A 268 8.85 4.22 -28.52
N LYS A 269 8.32 3.08 -28.95
CA LYS A 269 8.71 1.76 -28.45
C LYS A 269 10.12 1.40 -28.91
N ALA A 270 11.04 1.27 -27.96
CA ALA A 270 12.39 0.79 -28.24
C ALA A 270 12.44 -0.74 -28.30
N THR A 271 13.27 -1.29 -29.19
CA THR A 271 13.50 -2.74 -29.33
C THR A 271 14.91 -3.17 -28.93
N ASP A 272 15.85 -2.22 -28.87
CA ASP A 272 17.24 -2.46 -28.47
C ASP A 272 17.39 -2.36 -26.95
N GLU A 273 18.06 -3.34 -26.32
CA GLU A 273 18.19 -3.43 -24.86
C GLU A 273 18.87 -2.21 -24.24
N LYS A 274 19.89 -1.64 -24.91
CA LYS A 274 20.59 -0.47 -24.40
C LYS A 274 19.67 0.75 -24.44
N ILE A 275 18.94 0.95 -25.54
CA ILE A 275 17.97 2.04 -25.67
C ILE A 275 16.81 1.88 -24.68
N ILE A 276 16.33 0.65 -24.45
CA ILE A 276 15.31 0.36 -23.44
C ILE A 276 15.78 0.82 -22.05
N LYS A 277 17.01 0.46 -21.68
CA LYS A 277 17.58 0.88 -20.40
C LYS A 277 17.68 2.39 -20.27
N GLU A 278 18.22 3.07 -21.30
CA GLU A 278 18.34 4.54 -21.32
C GLU A 278 16.97 5.22 -21.24
N ASN A 279 15.96 4.71 -21.95
CA ASN A 279 14.60 5.23 -21.91
C ASN A 279 13.98 5.05 -20.52
N ASN A 280 14.11 3.86 -19.92
CA ASN A 280 13.57 3.59 -18.59
C ASN A 280 14.27 4.44 -17.51
N GLU A 281 15.58 4.69 -17.64
CA GLU A 281 16.31 5.63 -16.78
C GLU A 281 15.79 7.07 -16.94
N LYS A 282 15.50 7.53 -18.16
CA LYS A 282 14.86 8.84 -18.40
C LYS A 282 13.47 8.92 -17.74
N VAL A 283 12.64 7.89 -17.91
CA VAL A 283 11.32 7.85 -17.28
C VAL A 283 11.45 7.96 -15.76
N ASN A 284 12.32 7.16 -15.14
CA ASN A 284 12.52 7.17 -13.69
C ASN A 284 13.20 8.45 -13.18
N LYS A 285 13.97 9.17 -14.02
CA LYS A 285 14.52 10.49 -13.69
C LYS A 285 13.40 11.52 -13.51
N TYR A 286 12.38 11.52 -14.37
CA TYR A 286 11.34 12.55 -14.40
C TYR A 286 10.05 12.14 -13.68
N LEU A 287 9.75 10.85 -13.58
CA LEU A 287 8.52 10.33 -12.97
C LEU A 287 8.85 9.29 -11.90
N ASN A 288 8.25 9.47 -10.73
CA ASN A 288 8.28 8.50 -9.64
C ASN A 288 7.11 7.53 -9.83
N ILE A 289 7.37 6.42 -10.52
CA ILE A 289 6.37 5.38 -10.71
C ILE A 289 6.52 4.32 -9.61
N SER A 290 5.43 4.03 -8.90
CA SER A 290 5.44 2.96 -7.90
C SER A 290 5.85 1.64 -8.56
N ARG A 291 6.84 0.94 -7.99
CA ARG A 291 7.30 -0.33 -8.54
C ARG A 291 6.21 -1.40 -8.51
N THR A 292 5.49 -1.48 -7.39
CA THR A 292 4.40 -2.43 -7.17
C THR A 292 3.09 -1.68 -7.22
N ASN A 293 2.07 -2.31 -7.82
CA ASN A 293 0.75 -1.72 -7.85
C ASN A 293 0.12 -1.75 -6.45
N PHE A 294 -0.29 -0.59 -5.94
CA PHE A 294 -0.88 -0.45 -4.61
C PHE A 294 -2.23 -1.18 -4.47
N ASN A 295 -3.07 -1.10 -5.51
CA ASN A 295 -4.39 -1.72 -5.54
C ASN A 295 -4.29 -3.23 -5.78
N ASN A 296 -3.27 -3.68 -6.52
CA ASN A 296 -3.00 -5.09 -6.72
C ASN A 296 -1.52 -5.43 -6.66
N LYS A 297 -1.08 -5.85 -5.47
CA LYS A 297 0.30 -6.19 -5.20
C LYS A 297 0.82 -7.39 -6.00
N LEU A 298 0.01 -8.06 -6.82
CA LEU A 298 0.48 -9.14 -7.69
C LEU A 298 1.37 -8.64 -8.84
N PHE A 299 1.32 -7.35 -9.18
CA PHE A 299 2.02 -6.83 -10.36
C PHE A 299 3.11 -5.82 -10.01
N GLU A 300 4.22 -5.95 -10.74
CA GLU A 300 5.33 -4.99 -10.77
C GLU A 300 5.56 -4.52 -12.20
N ILE A 301 6.08 -3.31 -12.38
CA ILE A 301 6.55 -2.85 -13.71
C ILE A 301 7.76 -3.66 -14.13
N ASP A 302 7.74 -4.16 -15.36
CA ASP A 302 8.88 -4.81 -15.99
C ASP A 302 9.84 -3.77 -16.59
N ASN A 303 10.84 -3.36 -15.79
CA ASN A 303 11.87 -2.41 -16.23
C ASN A 303 12.87 -3.01 -17.24
N SER A 304 12.78 -4.29 -17.58
CA SER A 304 13.56 -4.89 -18.68
C SER A 304 12.91 -4.66 -20.05
N LYS A 305 11.63 -4.29 -20.08
CA LYS A 305 10.86 -3.98 -21.28
C LYS A 305 10.74 -2.47 -21.45
N PRO A 306 10.50 -1.98 -22.69
CA PRO A 306 10.41 -0.54 -22.96
C PRO A 306 9.24 0.12 -22.20
N MET A 307 9.47 1.32 -21.69
CA MET A 307 8.42 2.29 -21.34
C MET A 307 8.47 3.47 -22.31
N TRP A 308 7.31 3.90 -22.81
CA TRP A 308 7.19 5.06 -23.70
C TRP A 308 5.82 5.72 -23.60
N PHE A 309 5.70 6.89 -24.20
CA PHE A 309 4.54 7.74 -24.08
C PHE A 309 3.99 8.13 -25.45
N THR A 310 2.67 8.24 -25.55
CA THR A 310 1.99 8.83 -26.70
C THR A 310 1.07 9.96 -26.25
N LYS A 311 0.69 10.83 -27.20
CA LYS A 311 -0.27 11.91 -26.95
C LYS A 311 -1.67 11.32 -26.81
N THR A 312 -2.48 11.90 -25.94
CA THR A 312 -3.93 11.63 -25.92
C THR A 312 -4.68 12.77 -26.60
N ASP A 313 -6.00 12.64 -26.76
CA ASP A 313 -6.85 13.71 -27.27
C ASP A 313 -6.91 14.92 -26.31
N ASN A 314 -6.59 14.72 -25.02
CA ASN A 314 -6.50 15.79 -24.05
C ASN A 314 -5.05 16.33 -23.99
N PRO A 315 -4.83 17.64 -24.20
CA PRO A 315 -3.49 18.22 -24.29
C PRO A 315 -2.70 18.18 -22.98
N ASP A 316 -3.35 17.94 -21.85
CA ASP A 316 -2.74 17.85 -20.53
C ASP A 316 -2.48 16.39 -20.08
N LYS A 317 -2.79 15.40 -20.94
CA LYS A 317 -2.66 13.97 -20.64
C LYS A 317 -1.76 13.26 -21.63
N LEU A 318 -0.91 12.38 -21.13
CA LEU A 318 -0.12 11.43 -21.93
C LEU A 318 -0.56 10.00 -21.64
N LEU A 319 -0.44 9.12 -22.62
CA LEU A 319 -0.65 7.68 -22.43
C LEU A 319 0.70 7.00 -22.25
N LEU A 320 0.95 6.43 -21.07
CA LEU A 320 2.12 5.62 -20.79
C LEU A 320 1.86 4.18 -21.24
N HIS A 321 2.78 3.65 -22.04
CA HIS A 321 2.85 2.26 -22.48
C HIS A 321 3.95 1.53 -21.71
N TYR A 322 3.64 0.35 -21.17
CA TYR A 322 4.55 -0.40 -20.31
C TYR A 322 4.20 -1.88 -20.26
N TYR A 323 5.04 -2.66 -19.60
CA TYR A 323 4.86 -4.10 -19.36
C TYR A 323 4.93 -4.40 -17.86
N VAL A 324 4.40 -5.55 -17.46
CA VAL A 324 4.36 -5.95 -16.05
C VAL A 324 4.87 -7.36 -15.84
N LEU A 325 5.44 -7.60 -14.67
CA LEU A 325 5.70 -8.92 -14.12
C LEU A 325 4.56 -9.28 -13.16
N ARG A 326 4.06 -10.51 -13.26
CA ARG A 326 3.13 -11.10 -12.29
C ARG A 326 3.90 -11.94 -11.27
N ASN A 327 3.73 -11.63 -9.99
CA ASN A 327 4.18 -12.46 -8.89
C ASN A 327 3.18 -13.61 -8.64
N ILE A 328 3.65 -14.85 -8.80
CA ILE A 328 2.86 -16.08 -8.59
C ILE A 328 3.44 -16.86 -7.39
N PRO A 329 2.61 -17.25 -6.41
CA PRO A 329 3.03 -18.13 -5.33
C PRO A 329 3.60 -19.45 -5.88
N SER A 330 4.81 -19.81 -5.46
CA SER A 330 5.52 -21.01 -5.92
C SER A 330 6.26 -21.67 -4.76
N ALA A 331 5.57 -21.84 -3.63
CA ALA A 331 6.10 -22.44 -2.42
C ALA A 331 6.69 -23.83 -2.67
N SER A 332 7.72 -24.19 -1.93
CA SER A 332 8.38 -25.50 -1.99
C SER A 332 8.75 -25.97 -0.59
N GLU A 333 9.03 -27.26 -0.42
CA GLU A 333 9.44 -27.82 0.88
C GLU A 333 10.71 -27.14 1.44
N SER A 334 11.63 -26.72 0.56
CA SER A 334 12.86 -26.01 0.94
C SER A 334 12.66 -24.51 1.17
N ASN A 335 11.62 -23.92 0.58
CA ASN A 335 11.34 -22.50 0.68
C ASN A 335 9.84 -22.24 0.49
N LEU A 336 9.13 -22.13 1.62
CA LEU A 336 7.68 -21.96 1.66
C LEU A 336 7.22 -20.57 1.20
N THR A 337 8.08 -19.55 1.30
CA THR A 337 7.73 -18.16 0.96
C THR A 337 8.10 -17.79 -0.47
N LYS A 338 8.60 -18.76 -1.24
CA LYS A 338 9.05 -18.56 -2.62
C LYS A 338 7.88 -18.12 -3.51
N ASN A 339 8.14 -17.08 -4.29
CA ASN A 339 7.30 -16.65 -5.41
C ASN A 339 8.13 -16.66 -6.69
N THR A 340 7.45 -16.79 -7.82
CA THR A 340 8.05 -16.71 -9.16
C THR A 340 7.45 -15.51 -9.90
N GLN A 341 8.29 -14.74 -10.56
CA GLN A 341 7.87 -13.64 -11.43
C GLN A 341 7.73 -14.15 -12.85
N ILE A 342 6.57 -13.94 -13.46
CA ILE A 342 6.28 -14.30 -14.86
C ILE A 342 5.98 -13.01 -15.63
N ALA A 343 6.63 -12.83 -16.77
CA ALA A 343 6.37 -11.70 -17.64
C ALA A 343 4.97 -11.80 -18.26
N VAL A 344 4.24 -10.68 -18.24
CA VAL A 344 3.01 -10.51 -19.00
C VAL A 344 3.39 -9.86 -20.33
N GLU A 345 3.40 -10.65 -21.40
CA GLU A 345 3.90 -10.22 -22.72
C GLU A 345 2.96 -9.26 -23.45
N SER A 346 1.74 -9.05 -22.96
CA SER A 346 0.83 -8.03 -23.49
C SER A 346 1.18 -6.65 -22.95
N GLU A 347 1.27 -5.68 -23.85
CA GLU A 347 1.46 -4.27 -23.52
C GLU A 347 0.28 -3.72 -22.70
N GLN A 348 0.61 -2.94 -21.67
CA GLN A 348 -0.34 -2.24 -20.81
C GLN A 348 -0.28 -0.75 -21.08
N THR A 349 -1.39 -0.06 -20.85
CA THR A 349 -1.45 1.40 -20.98
C THR A 349 -2.11 2.04 -19.77
N GLN A 350 -1.64 3.22 -19.41
CA GLN A 350 -2.26 4.05 -18.37
C GLN A 350 -2.16 5.53 -18.72
N VAL A 351 -3.23 6.27 -18.46
CA VAL A 351 -3.25 7.72 -18.66
C VAL A 351 -2.52 8.40 -17.50
N VAL A 352 -1.60 9.31 -17.84
CA VAL A 352 -0.84 10.14 -16.90
C VAL A 352 -1.27 11.59 -17.09
N TYR A 353 -1.78 12.20 -16.03
CA TYR A 353 -2.26 13.58 -16.07
C TYR A 353 -1.19 14.56 -15.62
N PHE A 354 -0.89 15.55 -16.45
CA PHE A 354 0.10 16.60 -16.18
C PHE A 354 -0.65 17.92 -15.93
N ASN A 355 -1.32 18.01 -14.78
CA ASN A 355 -2.17 19.16 -14.40
C ASN A 355 -1.37 20.47 -14.18
N TYR A 356 -0.04 20.43 -14.30
CA TYR A 356 0.85 21.55 -14.04
C TYR A 356 0.43 22.84 -14.78
N TYR A 357 0.13 22.76 -16.08
CA TYR A 357 -0.17 23.96 -16.88
C TYR A 357 -1.53 24.57 -16.55
N HIS A 358 -2.53 23.74 -16.26
CA HIS A 358 -3.82 24.20 -15.76
C HIS A 358 -3.66 24.88 -14.39
N LEU A 359 -2.96 24.24 -13.45
CA LEU A 359 -2.69 24.83 -12.14
C LEU A 359 -1.89 26.14 -12.26
N LYS A 360 -0.93 26.22 -13.20
CA LYS A 360 -0.20 27.44 -13.49
C LYS A 360 -1.10 28.57 -13.99
N ASN A 361 -2.04 28.29 -14.87
CA ASN A 361 -3.00 29.29 -15.35
C ASN A 361 -3.95 29.71 -14.24
N LEU A 362 -4.44 28.76 -13.44
CA LEU A 362 -5.32 29.03 -12.30
C LEU A 362 -4.61 29.89 -11.22
N ALA A 363 -3.32 29.67 -10.99
CA ALA A 363 -2.51 30.43 -10.04
C ALA A 363 -2.41 31.93 -10.35
N GLN A 364 -2.64 32.36 -11.60
CA GLN A 364 -2.73 33.79 -11.97
C GLN A 364 -3.92 34.51 -11.30
N ASN A 365 -4.87 33.73 -10.75
CA ASN A 365 -6.05 34.22 -10.04
C ASN A 365 -5.94 34.06 -8.53
N VAL A 366 -4.75 33.72 -8.02
CA VAL A 366 -4.46 33.68 -6.59
C VAL A 366 -3.89 35.03 -6.17
N VAL A 367 -4.32 35.52 -5.00
CA VAL A 367 -3.86 36.77 -4.40
C VAL A 367 -3.50 36.56 -2.93
N ILE A 368 -2.50 37.32 -2.49
CA ILE A 368 -2.24 37.56 -1.07
C ILE A 368 -2.68 38.99 -0.75
N SER A 369 -3.49 39.16 0.29
CA SER A 369 -3.92 40.47 0.79
C SER A 369 -3.75 40.57 2.31
N GLY A 370 -3.68 41.79 2.85
CA GLY A 370 -3.85 42.00 4.29
C GLY A 370 -5.26 41.55 4.72
N LYS A 371 -5.37 40.98 5.92
CA LYS A 371 -6.69 40.71 6.52
C LYS A 371 -7.42 42.00 6.83
N GLU A 372 -8.71 41.90 7.10
CA GLU A 372 -9.53 43.04 7.52
C GLU A 372 -8.86 43.79 8.69
N ASN A 373 -8.79 45.13 8.58
CA ASN A 373 -8.15 46.02 9.56
C ASN A 373 -6.63 45.85 9.74
N VAL A 374 -5.93 45.11 8.87
CA VAL A 374 -4.47 45.00 8.87
C VAL A 374 -3.86 46.02 7.90
N ASN A 375 -3.06 46.95 8.42
CA ASN A 375 -2.24 47.86 7.62
C ASN A 375 -0.85 47.24 7.36
N LEU A 376 -0.60 46.78 6.13
CA LEU A 376 0.69 46.15 5.77
C LEU A 376 1.90 47.05 6.02
N GLY A 377 1.72 48.37 5.94
CA GLY A 377 2.78 49.36 6.15
C GLY A 377 3.35 49.40 7.57
N GLU A 378 2.74 48.67 8.51
CA GLU A 378 3.22 48.52 9.89
C GLU A 378 4.07 47.26 10.09
N TYR A 379 4.11 46.36 9.10
CA TYR A 379 4.76 45.04 9.19
C TYR A 379 5.98 44.93 8.28
N SER A 380 6.95 44.12 8.70
CA SER A 380 8.20 43.82 7.98
C SER A 380 8.54 42.32 8.08
N GLN A 381 9.67 41.91 7.51
CA GLN A 381 10.26 40.58 7.74
C GLN A 381 11.12 40.49 8.99
N GLU A 382 11.54 41.62 9.56
CA GLU A 382 12.50 41.68 10.66
C GLU A 382 11.99 42.55 11.82
N GLY A 383 12.55 42.33 13.01
CA GLY A 383 12.29 43.13 14.20
C GLY A 383 10.94 42.86 14.86
N SER A 384 10.50 43.79 15.72
CA SER A 384 9.23 43.68 16.46
C SER A 384 7.97 43.82 15.58
N SER A 385 8.12 44.27 14.34
CA SER A 385 7.06 44.36 13.32
C SER A 385 7.03 43.14 12.38
N ALA A 386 7.76 42.06 12.70
CA ALA A 386 7.80 40.87 11.86
C ALA A 386 6.43 40.22 11.70
N LEU A 387 6.12 39.76 10.49
CA LEU A 387 4.94 38.93 10.23
C LEU A 387 4.95 37.66 11.11
N SER A 388 3.79 37.32 11.67
CA SER A 388 3.65 36.15 12.55
C SER A 388 3.12 34.95 11.77
N PHE A 389 3.91 33.88 11.71
CA PHE A 389 3.54 32.64 11.03
C PHE A 389 3.27 31.50 12.01
N TYR A 390 2.15 30.79 11.80
CA TYR A 390 1.75 29.65 12.61
C TYR A 390 1.79 28.37 11.78
N ARG A 391 2.61 27.41 12.21
CA ARG A 391 2.80 26.11 11.54
C ARG A 391 1.81 25.07 12.05
N ASN A 392 1.31 24.21 11.15
CA ASN A 392 0.50 23.03 11.48
C ASN A 392 -0.64 23.31 12.48
N SER A 393 -1.36 24.42 12.31
CA SER A 393 -2.41 24.77 13.25
C SER A 393 -3.65 23.90 13.00
N ASN A 394 -4.22 23.32 14.06
CA ASN A 394 -5.59 22.77 14.03
C ASN A 394 -6.68 23.86 13.94
N TYR A 395 -6.29 25.12 13.70
CA TYR A 395 -7.20 26.24 13.55
C TYR A 395 -7.89 26.18 12.20
N ASN A 396 -9.19 26.49 12.17
CA ASN A 396 -9.99 26.68 10.95
C ASN A 396 -9.62 28.01 10.27
N ALA A 397 -8.34 28.23 10.00
CA ALA A 397 -7.86 29.31 9.14
C ALA A 397 -7.80 28.80 7.69
N ASN A 398 -8.17 29.65 6.74
CA ASN A 398 -8.06 29.32 5.31
C ASN A 398 -6.60 29.01 4.96
N ASN A 399 -6.38 27.97 4.14
CA ASN A 399 -5.05 27.61 3.62
C ASN A 399 -4.01 27.27 4.69
N SER A 400 -4.46 26.72 5.82
CA SER A 400 -3.65 26.37 7.00
C SER A 400 -2.92 25.02 6.92
N SER A 401 -3.10 24.24 5.86
CA SER A 401 -2.48 22.91 5.71
C SER A 401 -0.95 22.93 5.71
N GLY A 402 -0.35 24.08 5.35
CA GLY A 402 1.09 24.37 5.48
C GLY A 402 1.43 25.38 6.59
N GLY A 403 0.42 25.89 7.29
CA GLY A 403 0.49 27.07 8.17
C GLY A 403 -0.03 28.35 7.52
N TYR A 404 -0.20 29.40 8.31
CA TYR A 404 -0.80 30.68 7.87
C TYR A 404 -0.14 31.88 8.57
N PHE A 405 -0.34 33.08 8.01
CA PHE A 405 0.03 34.34 8.63
C PHE A 405 -1.15 34.96 9.37
N ASP A 406 -0.93 35.50 10.56
CA ASP A 406 -1.97 36.22 11.29
C ASP A 406 -2.46 37.46 10.52
N GLN A 407 -1.57 38.08 9.75
CA GLN A 407 -1.81 39.34 9.06
C GLN A 407 -2.31 39.21 7.62
N LEU A 408 -2.14 38.05 6.98
CA LEU A 408 -2.38 37.88 5.54
C LEU A 408 -3.45 36.82 5.25
N ASP A 409 -4.27 37.10 4.25
CA ASP A 409 -5.13 36.12 3.59
C ASP A 409 -4.50 35.67 2.27
N LEU A 410 -4.43 34.36 2.07
CA LEU A 410 -4.17 33.73 0.78
C LEU A 410 -5.52 33.27 0.25
N LYS A 411 -5.94 33.70 -0.94
CA LYS A 411 -7.23 33.31 -1.54
C LYS A 411 -7.23 33.41 -3.05
N PHE A 412 -8.24 32.84 -3.69
CA PHE A 412 -8.56 33.18 -5.08
C PHE A 412 -9.21 34.57 -5.14
N LYS A 413 -9.09 35.26 -6.27
CA LYS A 413 -9.85 36.48 -6.56
C LYS A 413 -11.35 36.20 -6.47
N GLU A 414 -12.10 37.13 -5.88
CA GLU A 414 -13.53 36.96 -5.59
C GLU A 414 -14.42 36.90 -6.84
N ASP A 415 -13.93 37.43 -7.96
CA ASP A 415 -14.59 37.51 -9.27
C ASP A 415 -14.12 36.42 -10.26
N LEU A 416 -13.44 35.37 -9.78
CA LEU A 416 -12.93 34.31 -10.64
C LEU A 416 -14.06 33.51 -11.33
N ASP A 417 -14.18 33.66 -12.65
CA ASP A 417 -15.02 32.82 -13.50
C ASP A 417 -14.17 31.78 -14.26
N PHE A 418 -14.42 30.48 -14.03
CA PHE A 418 -13.71 29.38 -14.72
C PHE A 418 -13.87 29.42 -16.24
N ASN A 419 -14.96 29.97 -16.77
CA ASN A 419 -15.17 30.09 -18.21
C ASN A 419 -14.13 31.02 -18.87
N THR A 420 -13.46 31.86 -18.08
CA THR A 420 -12.40 32.76 -18.55
C THR A 420 -11.01 32.13 -18.54
N LEU A 421 -10.87 30.93 -17.95
CA LEU A 421 -9.59 30.21 -17.96
C LEU A 421 -9.36 29.56 -19.33
N SER A 422 -8.10 29.60 -19.79
CA SER A 422 -7.68 28.86 -20.98
C SER A 422 -7.93 27.35 -20.76
N ASN A 423 -8.43 26.68 -21.80
CA ASN A 423 -8.76 25.25 -21.79
C ASN A 423 -9.90 24.80 -20.85
N HIS A 424 -10.78 25.71 -20.40
CA HIS A 424 -11.91 25.35 -19.51
C HIS A 424 -12.82 24.24 -20.08
N GLU A 425 -12.91 24.12 -21.41
CA GLU A 425 -13.68 23.08 -22.11
C GLU A 425 -13.12 21.67 -21.87
N ASN A 426 -11.82 21.56 -21.58
CA ASN A 426 -11.13 20.29 -21.33
C ASN A 426 -11.17 19.86 -19.84
N LEU A 427 -11.71 20.70 -18.97
CA LEU A 427 -11.85 20.44 -17.54
C LEU A 427 -13.15 19.68 -17.26
N SER A 428 -13.06 18.63 -16.46
CA SER A 428 -14.21 17.96 -15.86
C SER A 428 -14.97 18.88 -14.89
N ASP A 429 -16.21 18.53 -14.56
CA ASP A 429 -17.01 19.28 -13.57
C ASP A 429 -16.33 19.35 -12.20
N SER A 430 -15.59 18.30 -11.82
CA SER A 430 -14.78 18.31 -10.60
C SER A 430 -13.63 19.32 -10.68
N GLU A 431 -13.00 19.48 -11.85
CA GLU A 431 -11.92 20.44 -12.06
C GLU A 431 -12.42 21.89 -12.10
N LYS A 432 -13.71 22.13 -12.36
CA LYS A 432 -14.32 23.47 -12.37
C LYS A 432 -14.71 23.99 -10.99
N SER A 433 -14.48 23.21 -9.92
CA SER A 433 -14.85 23.58 -8.55
C SER A 433 -13.64 24.04 -7.73
N LEU A 434 -13.63 25.31 -7.28
CA LEU A 434 -12.57 25.85 -6.41
C LEU A 434 -12.37 25.06 -5.12
N ASN A 435 -13.44 24.44 -4.62
CA ASN A 435 -13.40 23.63 -3.41
C ASN A 435 -12.53 22.36 -3.55
N ASN A 436 -12.12 22.02 -4.77
CA ASN A 436 -11.23 20.90 -5.04
C ASN A 436 -9.76 21.33 -5.19
N TYR A 437 -9.45 22.60 -4.90
CA TYR A 437 -8.11 23.14 -4.89
C TYR A 437 -7.72 23.61 -3.49
N SER A 438 -6.47 23.36 -3.14
CA SER A 438 -5.85 23.78 -1.89
C SER A 438 -4.71 24.74 -2.17
N LEU A 439 -4.74 25.91 -1.53
CA LEU A 439 -3.62 26.85 -1.53
C LEU A 439 -2.81 26.68 -0.25
N LYS A 440 -1.51 26.99 -0.30
CA LYS A 440 -0.66 27.02 0.88
C LYS A 440 0.53 27.96 0.71
N PHE A 441 0.99 28.49 1.83
CA PHE A 441 2.35 29.02 1.96
C PHE A 441 3.34 27.85 2.01
N VAL A 442 4.36 27.87 1.15
CA VAL A 442 5.31 26.77 1.03
C VAL A 442 6.43 26.95 2.03
N THR A 443 6.65 25.91 2.84
CA THR A 443 7.64 25.96 3.93
C THR A 443 8.92 25.19 3.67
N ASP A 444 9.02 24.51 2.52
CA ASP A 444 10.17 23.69 2.19
C ASP A 444 11.23 24.53 1.45
N ASN A 445 12.47 24.39 1.94
CA ASN A 445 13.67 25.07 1.44
C ASN A 445 13.96 24.82 -0.05
N TYR A 446 13.47 23.71 -0.59
CA TYR A 446 13.66 23.34 -1.99
C TYR A 446 12.95 24.30 -2.96
N TYR A 447 11.85 24.95 -2.54
CA TYR A 447 11.06 25.87 -3.39
C TYR A 447 11.40 27.35 -3.17
N LYS A 448 12.50 27.64 -2.45
CA LYS A 448 12.99 29.00 -2.17
C LYS A 448 13.58 29.61 -3.44
N PRO A 449 13.07 30.74 -3.98
CA PRO A 449 13.84 31.55 -4.90
C PRO A 449 15.17 31.95 -4.24
N LYS A 450 16.29 31.43 -4.76
CA LYS A 450 17.63 31.72 -4.24
C LYS A 450 18.04 33.14 -4.63
N ALA A 451 18.46 33.95 -3.65
CA ALA A 451 19.26 35.14 -3.94
C ALA A 451 20.62 34.69 -4.52
N LYS A 452 21.16 35.42 -5.50
CA LYS A 452 22.54 35.21 -5.96
C LYS A 452 23.46 35.34 -4.75
N ASN A 453 24.15 34.25 -4.39
CA ASN A 453 25.25 34.17 -3.40
C ASN A 453 24.92 33.79 -1.94
N GLU A 454 23.80 33.14 -1.63
CA GLU A 454 23.58 32.59 -0.27
C GLU A 454 23.91 31.09 -0.18
N THR A 455 24.83 30.74 0.73
CA THR A 455 25.06 29.38 1.22
C THR A 455 23.92 28.97 2.15
N GLN A 456 23.27 27.85 1.86
CA GLN A 456 22.10 27.34 2.57
C GLN A 456 22.38 27.13 4.06
N SER A 457 21.65 27.82 4.94
CA SER A 457 21.42 27.35 6.31
C SER A 457 20.10 26.58 6.36
N ILE A 458 20.13 25.43 7.03
CA ILE A 458 19.00 24.52 7.21
C ILE A 458 18.11 25.13 8.32
N SER A 459 17.18 26.00 7.93
CA SER A 459 16.16 26.51 8.85
C SER A 459 14.78 26.03 8.40
N ASP A 460 14.05 25.40 9.32
CA ASP A 460 12.67 24.88 9.20
C ASP A 460 11.62 26.00 9.30
N THR A 461 11.85 27.13 8.63
CA THR A 461 10.93 28.27 8.58
C THR A 461 10.27 28.39 7.21
N PRO A 462 9.00 28.86 7.13
CA PRO A 462 8.35 29.13 5.84
C PRO A 462 9.27 29.95 4.94
N PHE A 463 9.25 29.72 3.62
CA PHE A 463 9.94 30.67 2.77
C PHE A 463 9.11 31.95 2.69
N ILE A 464 9.61 32.93 3.42
CA ILE A 464 9.32 34.32 3.20
C ILE A 464 10.60 34.89 2.65
N GLY A 465 10.55 35.34 1.41
CA GLY A 465 11.67 35.90 0.69
C GLY A 465 12.20 37.14 1.41
N LYS A 466 13.46 37.45 1.12
CA LYS A 466 14.10 38.66 1.63
C LYS A 466 13.24 39.86 1.29
N GLN A 467 12.94 40.67 2.31
CA GLN A 467 12.26 41.93 2.06
C GLN A 467 13.22 42.90 1.36
N GLU A 468 12.80 43.41 0.21
CA GLU A 468 13.51 44.44 -0.52
C GLU A 468 12.64 45.70 -0.53
N ASP A 469 13.05 46.73 0.21
CA ASP A 469 12.27 47.95 0.42
C ASP A 469 10.89 47.66 1.06
N ASP A 470 9.79 47.97 0.38
CA ASP A 470 8.41 47.71 0.84
C ASP A 470 7.83 46.38 0.33
N LYS A 471 8.68 45.48 -0.19
CA LYS A 471 8.26 44.29 -0.94
C LYS A 471 8.73 43.00 -0.29
N ILE A 472 7.85 42.01 -0.23
CA ILE A 472 8.14 40.67 0.27
C ILE A 472 7.72 39.63 -0.78
N VAL A 473 8.59 38.65 -1.04
CA VAL A 473 8.32 37.54 -1.98
C VAL A 473 7.93 36.28 -1.22
N PHE A 474 6.74 35.76 -1.42
CA PHE A 474 6.27 34.52 -0.80
C PHE A 474 6.45 33.34 -1.77
N ALA A 475 6.69 32.13 -1.24
CA ALA A 475 6.55 30.91 -2.04
C ALA A 475 5.15 30.33 -1.81
N LEU A 476 4.40 30.17 -2.89
CA LEU A 476 3.03 29.64 -2.87
C LEU A 476 2.97 28.27 -3.53
N GLY A 477 1.99 27.48 -3.09
CA GLY A 477 1.66 26.18 -3.66
C GLY A 477 0.16 26.08 -3.90
N LEU A 478 -0.21 25.52 -5.05
CA LEU A 478 -1.58 25.21 -5.44
C LEU A 478 -1.63 23.72 -5.78
N SER A 479 -2.46 22.97 -5.07
CA SER A 479 -2.72 21.55 -5.35
C SER A 479 -4.19 21.33 -5.65
N SER A 480 -4.49 20.20 -6.30
CA SER A 480 -5.87 19.71 -6.40
C SER A 480 -6.04 18.41 -5.62
N ASP A 481 -7.09 18.35 -4.80
CA ASP A 481 -7.27 17.30 -3.79
C ASP A 481 -8.15 16.13 -4.28
N LYS A 482 -8.80 16.26 -5.45
CA LYS A 482 -9.72 15.23 -5.98
C LYS A 482 -9.43 14.73 -7.39
N ILE A 483 -8.44 15.30 -8.07
CA ILE A 483 -8.11 14.84 -9.43
C ILE A 483 -7.16 13.66 -9.32
N SER A 484 -7.73 12.46 -9.14
CA SER A 484 -7.05 11.16 -9.19
C SER A 484 -5.57 11.24 -8.81
N SER A 485 -5.30 11.51 -7.53
CA SER A 485 -3.96 11.66 -6.94
C SER A 485 -3.06 10.42 -7.10
N SER A 486 -3.56 9.39 -7.78
CA SER A 486 -2.84 8.18 -8.17
C SER A 486 -2.17 8.27 -9.55
N ASN A 487 -2.58 9.15 -10.46
CA ASN A 487 -2.13 9.07 -11.87
C ASN A 487 -1.65 10.41 -12.45
N GLY A 488 -0.78 11.16 -11.75
CA GLY A 488 -0.29 12.42 -12.32
C GLY A 488 0.40 13.44 -11.42
N ILE A 489 0.70 14.58 -12.04
CA ILE A 489 1.27 15.79 -11.43
C ILE A 489 0.13 16.71 -11.04
N ASN A 490 -0.02 17.00 -9.75
CA ASN A 490 -1.17 17.72 -9.19
C ASN A 490 -0.79 18.87 -8.27
N THR A 491 0.41 19.43 -8.43
CA THR A 491 0.82 20.61 -7.66
C THR A 491 1.62 21.58 -8.52
N TYR A 492 1.34 22.87 -8.36
CA TYR A 492 2.11 23.96 -8.93
C TYR A 492 2.69 24.83 -7.82
N TYR A 493 3.91 25.32 -8.02
CA TYR A 493 4.63 26.15 -7.08
C TYR A 493 5.15 27.39 -7.79
N TRP A 494 5.04 28.56 -7.17
CA TRP A 494 5.51 29.81 -7.76
C TRP A 494 5.84 30.88 -6.70
N PRO A 495 6.69 31.86 -7.05
CA PRO A 495 6.89 33.04 -6.22
C PRO A 495 5.74 34.05 -6.38
N TYR A 496 5.36 34.73 -5.31
CA TYR A 496 4.38 35.82 -5.31
C TYR A 496 4.96 37.06 -4.60
N GLU A 497 5.06 38.18 -5.30
CA GLU A 497 5.51 39.45 -4.72
C GLU A 497 4.31 40.25 -4.17
N LEU A 498 4.38 40.65 -2.90
CA LEU A 498 3.42 41.56 -2.28
C LEU A 498 4.14 42.82 -1.80
N THR A 499 3.58 43.99 -2.12
CA THR A 499 4.15 45.32 -1.81
C THR A 499 3.34 46.02 -0.71
N GLY A 500 3.83 47.17 -0.23
CA GLY A 500 3.16 47.96 0.80
C GLY A 500 3.57 47.63 2.24
N PHE A 501 4.68 46.92 2.44
CA PHE A 501 5.24 46.64 3.76
C PHE A 501 6.09 47.79 4.31
N LYS A 502 6.31 47.78 5.63
CA LYS A 502 7.23 48.70 6.30
C LYS A 502 8.66 48.49 5.83
N LYS A 503 9.28 49.51 5.25
CA LYS A 503 10.67 49.46 4.77
C LYS A 503 11.65 49.04 5.87
N ILE A 504 12.58 48.15 5.55
CA ILE A 504 13.70 47.81 6.42
C ILE A 504 14.82 48.84 6.17
N SER A 505 15.14 49.65 7.18
CA SER A 505 16.28 50.58 7.11
C SER A 505 17.58 49.78 6.98
N LYS A 506 18.39 50.10 5.96
CA LYS A 506 19.69 49.46 5.70
C LYS A 506 20.70 49.68 6.82
#